data_AF-A0A0E2QGN6-F1
#
_entry.id   AF-A0A0E2QGN6-F1
#
_cell.length_a   1.000
_cell.length_b   1.000
_cell.length_c   1.000
_cell.angle_alpha   90.00
_cell.angle_beta   90.00
_cell.angle_gamma   90.00
#
_symmetry.space_group_name_H-M   'P 1'
#
loop_
_entity.id
_entity.type
_entity.pdbx_description
1 polymer ?
#
loop_
_entity_poly.entity_id
_entity_poly.type
_entity_poly.pdbx_seq_one_letter_code
_entity_poly.pdbx_strand_id
1 'polypeptide(L)'
;MGYYSEDRSKVVGVIIGKRIAKAPRTRANHFLVVKVGDTKRNFFVSQSNFNILEKGDSLWLRKVRVHYKGRVVRTFYELADRY
;
A
#
# COMPACT_ATOMS: atom_id res chain seq x y z
N MET A 1 23.81 4.87 -20.02
CA MET A 1 23.01 4.34 -18.88
C MET A 1 21.60 4.90 -18.93
N GLY A 2 20.56 4.10 -18.64
CA GLY A 2 19.20 4.61 -18.48
C GLY A 2 18.95 5.01 -17.03
N TYR A 3 18.47 6.22 -16.78
CA TYR A 3 18.18 6.71 -15.44
C TYR A 3 16.81 6.22 -14.97
N TYR A 4 16.74 5.81 -13.70
CA TYR A 4 15.48 5.60 -12.98
C TYR A 4 15.14 6.86 -12.19
N SER A 5 13.89 7.29 -12.24
CA SER A 5 13.38 8.37 -11.39
C SER A 5 12.06 7.99 -10.74
N GLU A 6 11.82 8.49 -9.53
CA GLU A 6 10.60 8.23 -8.77
C GLU A 6 9.78 9.52 -8.65
N ASP A 7 8.52 9.46 -9.08
CA ASP A 7 7.51 10.48 -8.79
C ASP A 7 6.65 10.02 -7.61
N ARG A 8 6.50 10.89 -6.60
CA ARG A 8 5.81 10.57 -5.34
C ARG A 8 4.63 11.52 -5.15
N SER A 9 3.42 10.97 -5.06
CA SER A 9 2.21 11.76 -4.76
C SER A 9 1.46 11.20 -3.56
N LYS A 10 0.85 12.07 -2.76
CA LYS A 10 -0.06 11.64 -1.67
C LYS A 10 -1.45 11.36 -2.26
N VAL A 11 -2.03 10.23 -1.87
CA VAL A 11 -3.40 9.84 -2.24
C VAL A 11 -4.10 9.26 -1.01
N VAL A 12 -5.44 9.34 -1.00
CA VAL A 12 -6.25 8.72 0.05
C VAL A 12 -6.76 7.37 -0.44
N GLY A 13 -6.62 6.34 0.39
CA GLY A 13 -7.25 5.04 0.20
C GLY A 13 -8.20 4.72 1.34
N VAL A 14 -9.27 3.97 1.07
CA VAL A 14 -10.25 3.55 2.09
C VAL A 14 -10.11 2.06 2.35
N ILE A 15 -9.99 1.66 3.61
CA ILE A 15 -9.96 0.25 3.99
C ILE A 15 -11.34 -0.34 3.72
N ILE A 16 -11.40 -1.32 2.83
CA ILE A 16 -12.64 -2.04 2.48
C ILE A 16 -12.71 -3.43 3.11
N GLY A 17 -11.61 -3.90 3.68
CA GLY A 17 -11.57 -5.19 4.37
C GLY A 17 -10.20 -5.52 4.94
N LYS A 18 -10.15 -6.66 5.61
CA LYS A 18 -8.97 -7.21 6.30
C LYS A 18 -8.77 -8.66 5.87
N ARG A 19 -7.52 -9.08 5.73
CA ARG A 19 -7.17 -10.47 5.37
C ARG A 19 -5.98 -10.93 6.19
N ILE A 20 -6.07 -12.14 6.74
CA ILE A 20 -4.95 -12.82 7.41
C ILE A 20 -4.54 -13.99 6.52
N ALA A 21 -3.25 -14.06 6.18
CA ALA A 21 -2.69 -15.21 5.48
C ALA A 21 -1.77 -15.97 6.43
N LYS A 22 -2.03 -17.28 6.62
CA LYS A 22 -1.10 -18.16 7.34
C LYS A 22 0.14 -18.35 6.47
N ALA A 23 1.30 -17.96 7.01
CA ALA A 23 2.59 -18.21 6.39
C ALA A 23 3.19 -19.49 7.01
N PRO A 24 3.77 -20.42 6.22
CA PRO A 24 4.26 -21.70 6.73
C PRO A 24 5.42 -21.62 7.75
N ARG A 25 6.07 -20.46 7.90
CA ARG A 25 7.31 -20.30 8.71
C ARG A 25 7.39 -19.01 9.55
N THR A 26 6.37 -18.14 9.52
CA THR A 26 6.36 -16.87 10.27
C THR A 26 5.04 -16.66 11.00
N ARG A 27 5.00 -15.74 11.98
CA ARG A 27 3.74 -15.18 12.53
C ARG A 27 2.82 -14.78 11.37
N ALA A 28 1.51 -14.93 11.55
CA ALA A 28 0.52 -14.70 10.50
C ALA A 28 0.74 -13.36 9.78
N ASN A 29 0.61 -13.36 8.45
CA ASN A 29 0.74 -12.14 7.66
C ASN A 29 -0.59 -11.39 7.67
N HIS A 30 -0.56 -10.14 8.11
CA HIS A 30 -1.73 -9.29 8.24
C HIS A 30 -1.80 -8.33 7.05
N PHE A 31 -2.94 -8.32 6.35
CA PHE A 31 -3.16 -7.50 5.18
C PHE A 31 -4.41 -6.64 5.32
N LEU A 32 -4.29 -5.36 4.99
CA LEU A 32 -5.44 -4.48 4.74
C LEU A 32 -5.78 -4.49 3.26
N VAL A 33 -7.07 -4.65 2.95
CA VAL A 33 -7.59 -4.49 1.60
C VAL A 33 -8.07 -3.06 1.47
N VAL A 34 -7.39 -2.26 0.67
CA VAL A 34 -7.62 -0.82 0.54
C VAL A 34 -8.06 -0.50 -0.89
N LYS A 35 -9.14 0.28 -1.01
CA LYS A 35 -9.58 0.85 -2.28
C LYS A 35 -8.90 2.20 -2.47
N VAL A 36 -8.17 2.36 -3.58
CA VAL A 36 -7.48 3.61 -3.97
C VAL A 36 -8.02 4.02 -5.33
N GLY A 37 -8.81 5.10 -5.38
CA GLY A 37 -9.66 5.37 -6.54
C GLY A 37 -10.55 4.16 -6.83
N ASP A 38 -10.53 3.62 -8.05
CA ASP A 38 -11.31 2.44 -8.43
C ASP A 38 -10.57 1.10 -8.24
N THR A 39 -9.31 1.13 -7.82
CA THR A 39 -8.48 -0.08 -7.72
C THR A 39 -8.42 -0.61 -6.29
N LYS A 40 -8.49 -1.93 -6.11
CA LYS A 40 -8.26 -2.61 -4.83
C LYS A 40 -6.80 -3.06 -4.72
N ARG A 41 -6.19 -2.83 -3.56
CA ARG A 41 -4.78 -3.14 -3.26
C ARG A 41 -4.67 -3.79 -1.88
N ASN A 42 -3.80 -4.79 -1.75
CA ASN A 42 -3.49 -5.40 -0.46
C ASN A 42 -2.22 -4.77 0.10
N PHE A 43 -2.27 -4.32 1.34
CA PHE A 43 -1.13 -3.74 2.05
C PHE A 43 -0.76 -4.64 3.22
N PHE A 44 0.49 -5.08 3.23
CA PHE A 44 1.05 -5.77 4.38
C PHE A 44 1.23 -4.78 5.53
N VAL A 45 0.76 -5.15 6.72
CA VAL A 45 0.84 -4.31 7.92
C VAL A 45 1.32 -5.14 9.11
N SER A 46 1.82 -4.45 10.13
CA SER A 46 2.03 -5.05 11.44
C SER A 46 0.70 -5.49 12.07
N GLN A 47 0.78 -6.47 12.97
CA GLN A 47 -0.39 -6.94 13.73
C GLN A 47 -1.08 -5.82 14.52
N SER A 48 -0.30 -4.91 15.12
CA SER A 48 -0.85 -3.78 15.87
C SER A 48 -1.69 -2.86 14.99
N ASN A 49 -1.18 -2.49 13.80
CA ASN A 49 -1.94 -1.67 12.87
C ASN A 49 -3.18 -2.38 12.35
N PHE A 50 -3.10 -3.69 12.11
CA PHE A 50 -4.24 -4.51 11.69
C PHE A 50 -5.37 -4.56 12.73
N ASN A 51 -5.02 -4.55 14.02
CA ASN A 51 -5.99 -4.57 15.11
C ASN A 51 -6.65 -3.20 15.34
N ILE A 52 -5.97 -2.10 15.03
CA ILE A 52 -6.46 -0.74 15.30
C ILE A 52 -7.26 -0.17 14.12
N LEU A 53 -6.82 -0.41 12.89
CA LEU A 53 -7.42 0.16 11.69
C LEU A 53 -8.64 -0.63 11.26
N GLU A 54 -9.79 -0.02 11.04
CA GLU A 54 -11.06 -0.69 10.72
C GLU A 54 -11.53 -0.48 9.27
N LYS A 55 -12.52 -1.27 8.86
CA LYS A 55 -13.18 -1.07 7.56
C LYS A 55 -13.90 0.29 7.57
N GLY A 56 -13.65 1.11 6.56
CA GLY A 56 -14.15 2.48 6.45
C GLY A 56 -13.09 3.53 6.77
N ASP A 57 -12.02 3.16 7.46
CA ASP A 57 -10.93 4.08 7.77
C ASP A 57 -10.21 4.53 6.50
N SER A 58 -9.87 5.82 6.48
CA SER A 58 -9.08 6.43 5.42
C SER A 58 -7.61 6.40 5.77
N LEU A 59 -6.79 5.98 4.81
CA LEU A 59 -5.34 5.91 4.90
C LEU A 59 -4.71 6.87 3.91
N TRP A 60 -3.73 7.62 4.40
CA TRP A 60 -2.81 8.33 3.52
C TRP A 60 -1.82 7.34 2.93
N LEU A 61 -1.75 7.33 1.61
CA LEU A 61 -0.86 6.47 0.85
C LEU A 61 0.08 7.32 0.01
N ARG A 62 1.31 6.85 -0.15
CA ARG A 62 2.25 7.40 -1.11
C ARG A 62 2.19 6.59 -2.39
N LYS A 63 1.72 7.20 -3.47
CA LYS A 63 1.80 6.64 -4.82
C LYS A 63 3.20 6.89 -5.35
N VAL A 64 3.90 5.82 -5.70
CA VAL A 64 5.25 5.88 -6.27
C VAL A 64 5.19 5.40 -7.71
N ARG A 65 5.58 6.28 -8.64
CA ARG A 65 5.73 5.97 -10.06
C ARG A 65 7.21 5.90 -10.38
N VAL A 66 7.66 4.74 -10.84
CA VAL A 66 9.04 4.53 -11.27
C VAL A 66 9.09 4.74 -12.77
N HIS A 67 9.94 5.65 -13.20
CA HIS A 67 10.21 5.94 -14.60
C HIS A 67 11.55 5.33 -15.01
N TYR A 68 11.63 4.81 -16.22
CA TYR A 68 12.88 4.45 -16.88
C TYR A 68 12.90 5.11 -18.25
N LYS A 69 13.92 5.93 -18.53
CA LYS A 69 14.01 6.71 -19.78
C LYS A 69 12.71 7.49 -20.09
N GLY A 70 12.12 8.12 -19.08
CA GLY A 70 10.90 8.93 -19.20
C GLY A 70 9.58 8.13 -19.23
N ARG A 71 9.61 6.79 -19.35
CA ARG A 71 8.40 5.96 -19.37
C ARG A 71 8.12 5.36 -18.00
N VAL A 72 6.85 5.38 -17.56
CA VAL A 72 6.44 4.70 -16.31
C VAL A 72 6.57 3.19 -16.51
N VAL A 73 7.47 2.57 -15.76
CA VAL A 73 7.69 1.11 -15.79
C VAL A 73 7.03 0.40 -14.61
N ARG A 74 6.76 1.12 -13.51
CA ARG A 74 6.11 0.54 -12.33
C ARG A 74 5.30 1.60 -11.59
N THR A 75 4.17 1.20 -11.03
CA THR A 75 3.42 2.01 -10.07
C THR A 75 3.03 1.16 -8.88
N PHE A 76 3.45 1.56 -7.69
CA PHE A 76 3.07 0.92 -6.44
C PHE A 76 2.66 1.98 -5.41
N TYR A 77 2.04 1.50 -4.35
CA TYR A 77 1.52 2.35 -3.27
C TYR A 77 2.18 1.88 -1.98
N GLU A 78 2.61 2.83 -1.18
CA GLU A 78 3.16 2.61 0.15
C GLU A 78 2.23 3.26 1.17
N LEU A 79 2.18 2.73 2.39
CA LEU A 79 1.56 3.45 3.50
C LEU A 79 2.40 4.70 3.73
N ALA A 80 1.75 5.88 3.73
CA ALA A 80 2.46 7.08 4.13
C ALA A 80 2.72 6.98 5.64
N ASP A 81 3.94 7.28 6.06
CA ASP A 81 4.28 7.33 7.48
C ASP A 81 3.26 8.22 8.21
N ARG A 82 2.78 7.74 9.36
CA ARG A 82 1.99 8.55 10.30
C ARG A 82 2.97 9.58 10.89
N TYR A 83 3.13 10.71 10.21
CA TYR A 83 3.69 11.91 10.82
C TYR A 83 2.78 12.38 11.95
#